data_AF-A0A645HS01-F1
#
_entry.id   AF-A0A645HS01-F1
#
_cell.length_a   1.000
_cell.length_b   1.000
_cell.length_c   1.000
_cell.angle_alpha   90.00
_cell.angle_beta   90.00
_cell.angle_gamma   90.00
#
_symmetry.space_group_name_H-M   'P 1'
#
loop_
_entity.id
_entity.type
_entity.pdbx_description
1 polymer ?
#
loop_
_entity_poly.entity_id
_entity_poly.type
_entity_poly.pdbx_seq_one_letter_code
_entity_poly.pdbx_strand_id
1 'polypeptide(L)'
;MLDWTYKNELGHLLNASENNSWEKVIKGILNFIRENKSMFAYTIQSVGREHFEQSIYPDLYEFSKNKITKFSDEINIPEDKINFLANLQTITLTSVIIQWANNGMKENPDEIVKMLDKTLNSATLNILKEYEATN
;
A
#
# COMPACT_ATOMS: atom_id res chain seq x y z
N MET A 1 15.46 17.53 6.26
CA MET A 1 16.40 16.55 5.66
C MET A 1 15.93 15.12 5.87
N LEU A 2 15.48 14.72 7.07
CA LEU A 2 14.91 13.39 7.31
C LEU A 2 13.71 13.06 6.39
N ASP A 3 12.87 14.06 6.08
CA ASP A 3 11.69 13.84 5.25
C ASP A 3 11.99 13.40 3.81
N TRP A 4 13.09 13.88 3.25
CA TRP A 4 13.45 13.61 1.86
C TRP A 4 14.07 12.21 1.71
N THR A 5 14.88 11.77 2.69
CA THR A 5 15.52 10.46 2.67
C THR A 5 14.50 9.32 2.75
N TYR A 6 13.55 9.39 3.68
CA TYR A 6 12.52 8.35 3.80
C TYR A 6 11.62 8.31 2.56
N LYS A 7 11.27 9.47 2.00
CA LYS A 7 10.40 9.55 0.83
C LYS A 7 11.05 8.90 -0.38
N ASN A 8 12.35 9.15 -0.57
CA ASN A 8 13.10 8.55 -1.67
C ASN A 8 13.16 7.01 -1.50
N GLU A 9 13.48 6.49 -0.32
CA GLU A 9 13.58 5.04 -0.07
C GLU A 9 12.23 4.33 -0.17
N LEU A 10 11.15 4.89 0.39
CA LEU A 10 9.80 4.33 0.25
C LEU A 10 9.31 4.38 -1.20
N GLY A 11 9.57 5.49 -1.91
CA GLY A 11 9.28 5.62 -3.33
C GLY A 11 10.03 4.58 -4.17
N HIS A 12 11.31 4.32 -3.89
CA HIS A 12 12.09 3.26 -4.55
C HIS A 12 11.50 1.87 -4.32
N LEU A 13 11.06 1.56 -3.10
CA LEU A 13 10.41 0.27 -2.80
C LEU A 13 9.09 0.09 -3.57
N LEU A 14 8.31 1.17 -3.69
CA LEU A 14 7.04 1.18 -4.44
C LEU A 14 7.26 1.09 -5.95
N ASN A 15 8.29 1.76 -6.47
CA ASN A 15 8.65 1.74 -7.89
C ASN A 15 9.33 0.42 -8.31
N ALA A 16 9.98 -0.30 -7.38
CA ALA A 16 10.50 -1.64 -7.61
C ALA A 16 9.40 -2.74 -7.74
N SER A 17 8.12 -2.35 -7.79
CA SER A 17 6.96 -3.24 -7.88
C SER A 17 6.78 -3.93 -9.23
N GLU A 18 7.49 -3.52 -10.28
CA GLU A 18 7.37 -4.16 -11.59
C GLU A 18 7.75 -5.65 -11.58
N ASN A 19 8.75 -6.03 -10.78
CA ASN A 19 9.31 -7.39 -10.72
C ASN A 19 9.03 -8.12 -9.40
N ASN A 20 8.27 -7.53 -8.50
CA ASN A 20 8.00 -8.08 -7.16
C ASN A 20 6.50 -8.23 -6.93
N SER A 21 6.11 -9.28 -6.20
CA SER A 21 4.72 -9.40 -5.76
C SER A 21 4.37 -8.24 -4.82
N TRP A 22 3.11 -7.82 -4.83
CA TRP A 22 2.66 -6.68 -4.01
C TRP A 22 2.87 -6.97 -2.50
N GLU A 23 2.77 -8.23 -2.07
CA GLU A 23 3.06 -8.68 -0.70
C GLU A 23 4.50 -8.32 -0.32
N LYS A 24 5.45 -8.60 -1.22
CA LYS A 24 6.88 -8.35 -1.01
C LYS A 24 7.16 -6.86 -0.92
N VAL A 25 6.48 -6.04 -1.73
CA VAL A 25 6.58 -4.58 -1.69
C VAL A 25 6.07 -4.02 -0.35
N ILE A 26 4.84 -4.36 0.05
CA ILE A 26 4.26 -3.89 1.31
C ILE A 26 5.06 -4.40 2.53
N LYS A 27 5.51 -5.66 2.50
CA LYS A 27 6.39 -6.19 3.54
C LYS A 27 7.70 -5.40 3.63
N GLY A 28 8.29 -5.06 2.49
CA GLY A 28 9.50 -4.24 2.41
C GLY A 28 9.32 -2.88 3.07
N ILE A 29 8.20 -2.21 2.80
CA ILE A 29 7.84 -0.92 3.42
C ILE A 29 7.70 -1.06 4.93
N LEU A 30 6.96 -2.06 5.41
CA LEU A 30 6.78 -2.30 6.84
C LEU A 30 8.13 -2.60 7.53
N ASN A 31 8.96 -3.46 6.94
CA ASN A 31 10.30 -3.76 7.47
C ASN A 31 11.18 -2.52 7.53
N PHE A 32 11.20 -1.71 6.46
CA PHE A 32 11.95 -0.46 6.40
C PHE A 32 11.51 0.51 7.50
N ILE A 33 10.21 0.69 7.71
CA ILE A 33 9.67 1.54 8.77
C ILE A 33 10.11 1.04 10.16
N ARG A 34 10.10 -0.28 10.38
CA ARG A 34 10.54 -0.90 11.63
C ARG A 34 12.03 -0.75 11.89
N GLU A 35 12.86 -0.98 10.88
CA GLU A 35 14.31 -0.81 10.97
C GLU A 35 14.68 0.64 11.30
N ASN A 36 13.86 1.59 10.82
CA ASN A 36 14.00 3.02 11.06
C ASN A 36 13.03 3.56 12.13
N LYS A 37 12.65 2.72 13.10
CA LYS A 37 11.60 3.01 14.11
C LYS A 37 11.79 4.33 14.84
N SER A 38 13.02 4.70 15.23
CA SER A 38 13.29 5.97 15.92
C SER A 38 12.92 7.16 15.03
N MET A 39 13.35 7.15 13.77
CA MET A 39 13.02 8.18 12.79
C MET A 39 11.51 8.29 12.58
N PHE A 40 10.83 7.17 12.33
CA PHE A 40 9.38 7.17 12.06
C PHE A 40 8.54 7.54 13.27
N ALA A 41 8.93 7.11 14.48
CA ALA A 41 8.26 7.54 15.71
C ALA A 41 8.33 9.07 15.85
N TYR A 42 9.49 9.67 15.59
CA TYR A 42 9.60 11.13 15.59
C TYR A 42 8.85 11.77 14.44
N THR A 43 8.97 11.29 13.20
CA THR A 43 8.30 11.90 12.02
C THR A 43 6.79 11.88 12.14
N ILE A 44 6.19 10.74 12.50
CA ILE A 44 4.74 10.64 12.67
C ILE A 44 4.24 11.53 13.82
N GLN A 45 5.03 11.66 14.88
CA GLN A 45 4.68 12.45 16.05
C GLN A 45 4.98 13.96 15.92
N SER A 46 5.97 14.36 15.11
CA SER A 46 6.47 15.75 15.00
C SER A 46 6.10 16.46 13.70
N VAL A 47 6.14 15.76 12.57
CA VAL A 47 5.79 16.30 11.24
C VAL A 47 4.30 16.12 10.96
N GLY A 48 3.64 15.22 11.70
CA GLY A 48 2.21 15.03 11.71
C GLY A 48 1.75 13.94 10.74
N ARG A 49 0.73 13.19 11.18
CA ARG A 49 0.03 12.15 10.40
C ARG A 49 -0.30 12.61 8.97
N GLU A 50 -0.77 13.85 8.84
CA GLU A 50 -1.18 14.44 7.57
C GLU A 50 -0.02 14.58 6.58
N HIS A 51 1.18 14.95 7.04
CA HIS A 51 2.32 15.11 6.14
C HIS A 51 2.85 13.77 5.64
N PHE A 52 2.88 12.76 6.52
CA PHE A 52 3.23 11.40 6.12
C PHE A 52 2.21 10.84 5.12
N GLU A 53 0.91 11.01 5.38
CA GLU A 53 -0.17 10.65 4.44
C GLU A 53 0.02 11.31 3.07
N GLN A 54 0.18 12.64 3.02
CA GLN A 54 0.39 13.37 1.77
C GLN A 54 1.65 12.92 1.04
N SER A 55 2.68 12.49 1.76
CA SER A 55 3.94 12.08 1.15
C SER A 55 3.90 10.69 0.51
N ILE A 56 3.15 9.75 1.08
CA ILE A 56 3.13 8.34 0.66
C ILE A 56 1.91 7.98 -0.19
N TYR A 57 0.83 8.76 -0.08
CA TYR A 57 -0.43 8.46 -0.74
C TYR A 57 -0.33 8.41 -2.27
N PRO A 58 0.33 9.36 -2.97
CA PRO A 58 0.44 9.30 -4.43
C PRO A 58 1.09 8.01 -4.92
N ASP A 59 2.22 7.62 -4.31
CA ASP A 59 2.98 6.43 -4.70
C ASP A 59 2.19 5.14 -4.38
N LEU A 60 1.48 5.10 -3.23
CA LEU A 60 0.60 3.97 -2.90
C LEU A 60 -0.62 3.89 -3.81
N TYR A 61 -1.14 5.02 -4.29
CA TYR A 61 -2.23 5.04 -5.27
C TYR A 61 -1.81 4.46 -6.60
N GLU A 62 -0.67 4.91 -7.12
CA GLU A 62 -0.14 4.41 -8.39
C GLU A 62 0.18 2.91 -8.30
N PHE A 63 0.80 2.47 -7.19
CA PHE A 63 1.01 1.06 -6.87
C PHE A 63 -0.30 0.25 -6.85
N SER A 64 -1.33 0.73 -6.15
CA SER A 64 -2.63 0.06 -6.07
C SER A 64 -3.32 -0.02 -7.43
N LYS A 65 -3.29 1.06 -8.22
CA LYS A 65 -3.85 1.10 -9.57
C LYS A 65 -3.15 0.09 -10.47
N ASN A 66 -1.81 0.10 -10.52
CA ASN A 66 -1.02 -0.82 -11.34
C ASN A 66 -1.29 -2.28 -10.97
N LYS A 67 -1.41 -2.58 -9.68
CA LYS A 67 -1.76 -3.93 -9.19
C LYS A 67 -3.14 -4.37 -9.67
N ILE A 68 -4.15 -3.51 -9.59
CA ILE A 68 -5.52 -3.84 -10.05
C ILE A 68 -5.53 -4.01 -11.57
N THR A 69 -4.89 -3.11 -12.32
CA THR A 69 -4.78 -3.22 -13.77
C THR A 69 -4.17 -4.56 -14.19
N LYS A 70 -3.04 -4.95 -13.58
CA LYS A 70 -2.41 -6.26 -13.82
C LYS A 70 -3.32 -7.45 -13.54
N PHE A 71 -4.17 -7.37 -12.51
CA PHE A 71 -5.15 -8.42 -12.24
C PHE A 71 -6.32 -8.44 -13.22
N SER A 72 -6.56 -7.34 -13.93
CA SER A 72 -7.63 -7.18 -14.90
C SER A 72 -7.15 -7.13 -16.35
N ASP A 73 -5.90 -7.50 -16.65
CA ASP A 73 -5.32 -7.34 -18.00
C ASP A 73 -6.15 -8.04 -19.10
N GLU A 74 -6.91 -9.09 -18.75
CA GLU A 74 -7.80 -9.83 -19.66
C GLU A 74 -9.30 -9.52 -19.46
N ILE A 75 -9.63 -8.57 -18.57
CA ILE A 75 -11.01 -8.26 -18.15
C ILE A 75 -11.34 -6.83 -18.52
N ASN A 76 -12.42 -6.62 -19.28
CA ASN A 76 -12.89 -5.27 -19.57
C ASN A 76 -13.59 -4.65 -18.35
N ILE A 77 -12.88 -3.82 -17.60
CA ILE A 77 -13.40 -3.16 -16.40
C ILE A 77 -13.46 -1.65 -16.61
N PRO A 78 -14.60 -1.01 -16.29
CA PRO A 78 -14.72 0.45 -16.34
C PRO A 78 -13.64 1.16 -15.51
N GLU A 79 -13.05 2.21 -16.06
CA GLU A 79 -11.94 2.93 -15.41
C GLU A 79 -12.33 3.53 -14.05
N ASP A 80 -13.58 3.98 -13.90
CA ASP A 80 -14.11 4.49 -12.63
C ASP A 80 -14.07 3.44 -11.51
N LYS A 81 -14.28 2.16 -11.84
CA LYS A 81 -14.18 1.05 -10.89
C LYS A 81 -12.75 0.75 -10.51
N ILE A 82 -11.83 0.75 -11.48
CA ILE A 82 -10.39 0.60 -11.22
C ILE A 82 -9.92 1.73 -10.28
N ASN A 83 -10.29 2.97 -10.58
CA ASN A 83 -9.92 4.14 -9.79
C ASN A 83 -10.53 4.08 -8.37
N PHE A 84 -11.78 3.64 -8.22
CA PHE A 84 -12.42 3.45 -6.93
C PHE A 84 -11.69 2.40 -6.07
N LEU A 85 -11.43 1.22 -6.65
CA LEU A 85 -10.72 0.13 -5.97
C LEU A 85 -9.31 0.54 -5.58
N ALA A 86 -8.59 1.23 -6.48
CA ALA A 86 -7.25 1.73 -6.20
C ALA A 86 -7.27 2.69 -5.00
N ASN A 87 -8.17 3.67 -5.00
CA ASN A 87 -8.32 4.62 -3.89
C ASN A 87 -8.63 3.92 -2.56
N LEU A 88 -9.55 2.95 -2.56
CA LEU A 88 -9.88 2.18 -1.35
C LEU A 88 -8.68 1.41 -0.82
N GLN A 89 -7.90 0.76 -1.70
CA GLN A 89 -6.68 0.07 -1.31
C GLN A 89 -5.65 1.05 -0.74
N THR A 90 -5.45 2.21 -1.37
CA THR A 90 -4.54 3.26 -0.88
C THR A 90 -4.91 3.72 0.53
N ILE A 91 -6.17 4.13 0.75
CA ILE A 91 -6.66 4.58 2.05
C ILE A 91 -6.42 3.52 3.12
N THR A 92 -6.74 2.25 2.81
CA THR A 92 -6.61 1.15 3.75
C THR A 92 -5.14 0.87 4.08
N LEU A 93 -4.27 0.77 3.05
CA LEU A 93 -2.84 0.53 3.23
C LEU A 93 -2.19 1.64 4.05
N THR A 94 -2.44 2.91 3.69
CA THR A 94 -1.92 4.07 4.43
C THR A 94 -2.37 4.03 5.89
N SER A 95 -3.66 3.79 6.14
CA SER A 95 -4.22 3.75 7.50
C SER A 95 -3.63 2.61 8.34
N VAL A 96 -3.45 1.42 7.75
CA VAL A 96 -2.86 0.27 8.43
C VAL A 96 -1.40 0.52 8.78
N ILE A 97 -0.60 1.06 7.85
CA ILE A 97 0.81 1.39 8.08
C ILE A 97 0.94 2.40 9.22
N ILE A 98 0.14 3.47 9.21
CA ILE A 98 0.16 4.51 10.24
C ILE A 98 -0.27 3.97 11.60
N GLN A 99 -1.38 3.21 11.64
CA GLN A 99 -1.87 2.63 12.89
C GLN A 99 -0.84 1.68 13.50
N TRP A 100 -0.24 0.81 12.68
CA TRP A 100 0.81 -0.10 13.10
C TRP A 100 2.05 0.65 13.63
N ALA A 101 2.48 1.70 12.93
CA ALA A 101 3.58 2.54 13.36
C ALA A 101 3.28 3.23 14.71
N ASN A 102 2.09 3.81 14.87
CA ASN A 102 1.63 4.46 16.11
C ASN A 102 1.53 3.48 17.30
N ASN A 103 1.17 2.23 17.03
CA ASN A 103 1.10 1.17 18.05
C ASN A 103 2.47 0.58 18.41
N GLY A 104 3.55 1.16 17.89
CA GLY A 104 4.93 0.79 18.21
C GLY A 104 5.47 -0.35 17.37
N MET A 105 4.82 -0.68 16.24
CA MET A 105 5.23 -1.69 15.25
C MET A 105 5.34 -3.11 15.82
N LYS A 106 4.41 -3.47 16.71
CA LYS A 106 4.47 -4.72 17.49
C LYS A 106 4.12 -5.94 16.67
N GLU A 107 3.12 -5.83 15.81
CA GLU A 107 2.61 -6.90 14.96
C GLU A 107 3.63 -7.27 13.89
N ASN A 108 3.72 -8.54 13.49
CA ASN A 108 4.66 -9.00 12.47
C ASN A 108 4.20 -8.53 11.06
N PRO A 109 5.08 -7.91 10.24
CA PRO A 109 4.78 -7.51 8.87
C PRO A 109 4.24 -8.65 8.01
N ASP A 110 4.71 -9.88 8.21
CA ASP A 110 4.18 -11.05 7.51
C ASP A 110 2.70 -11.31 7.85
N GLU A 111 2.31 -11.11 9.11
CA GLU A 111 0.92 -11.29 9.55
C GLU A 111 0.02 -10.17 9.02
N ILE A 112 0.51 -8.93 9.01
CA ILE A 112 -0.20 -7.78 8.45
C ILE A 112 -0.46 -7.99 6.96
N VAL A 113 0.58 -8.32 6.20
CA VAL A 113 0.46 -8.58 4.75
C VAL A 113 -0.50 -9.72 4.46
N LYS A 114 -0.43 -10.81 5.24
CA LYS A 114 -1.37 -11.93 5.13
C LYS A 114 -2.82 -11.52 5.41
N MET A 115 -3.05 -10.63 6.37
CA MET A 115 -4.39 -10.13 6.66
C MET A 115 -4.90 -9.20 5.56
N LEU A 116 -4.03 -8.34 5.01
CA LEU A 116 -4.35 -7.47 3.87
C LEU A 116 -4.72 -8.29 2.63
N ASP A 117 -4.00 -9.38 2.36
CA ASP A 117 -4.31 -10.28 1.25
C ASP A 117 -5.70 -10.93 1.38
N LYS A 118 -6.02 -11.45 2.56
CA LYS A 118 -7.32 -12.06 2.84
C LYS A 118 -8.50 -11.10 2.77
N THR A 119 -8.27 -9.80 2.90
CA THR A 119 -9.32 -8.78 2.98
C THR A 119 -9.42 -7.98 1.69
N LEU A 120 -8.38 -7.23 1.34
CA LEU A 120 -8.36 -6.32 0.19
C LEU A 120 -8.24 -7.08 -1.14
N ASN A 121 -7.30 -8.03 -1.23
CA ASN A 121 -7.12 -8.76 -2.49
C ASN A 121 -8.28 -9.68 -2.78
N SER A 122 -8.71 -10.45 -1.79
CA SER A 122 -9.83 -11.38 -1.96
C SER A 122 -11.10 -10.64 -2.39
N ALA A 123 -11.39 -9.48 -1.80
CA ALA A 123 -12.53 -8.64 -2.22
C ALA A 123 -12.37 -8.11 -3.65
N THR A 124 -11.16 -7.64 -4.01
CA THR A 124 -10.87 -7.15 -5.36
C THR A 124 -11.08 -8.27 -6.38
N LEU A 125 -10.45 -9.43 -6.19
CA LEU A 125 -10.54 -10.59 -7.09
C LEU A 125 -11.99 -11.06 -7.28
N ASN A 126 -12.82 -11.02 -6.23
CA ASN A 126 -14.23 -11.38 -6.36
C ASN A 126 -14.99 -10.40 -7.27
N ILE A 127 -14.74 -9.10 -7.14
CA ILE A 127 -15.32 -8.09 -8.02
C ILE A 127 -14.85 -8.32 -9.46
N LEU A 128 -13.56 -8.57 -9.69
CA LEU A 128 -13.03 -8.81 -11.05
C LEU A 128 -13.71 -10.02 -11.73
N LYS A 129 -13.97 -11.10 -10.99
CA LYS A 129 -14.67 -12.31 -11.49
C LYS A 129 -16.10 -12.03 -11.96
N GLU A 130 -16.80 -11.07 -11.35
CA GLU A 130 -18.15 -10.70 -11.80
C GLU A 130 -18.11 -10.10 -13.23
N TYR A 131 -17.05 -9.37 -13.57
CA TYR A 131 -16.85 -8.81 -14.91
C TYR A 131 -16.38 -9.88 -15.91
N GLU A 132 -15.57 -10.86 -15.48
CA GLU A 132 -15.22 -12.03 -16.32
C GLU A 132 -16.46 -12.81 -16.74
N ALA A 133 -17.39 -13.06 -15.81
CA ALA A 133 -18.60 -13.84 -16.07
C ALA A 133 -19.61 -13.14 -17.01
N THR A 134 -19.39 -11.86 -17.32
CA THR A 134 -20.28 -11.04 -18.15
C THR A 134 -19.74 -10.86 -19.58
N ASN A 135 -18.52 -11.32 -19.87
CA ASN A 135 -17.92 -11.38 -21.21
C ASN A 135 -18.12 -12.78 -21.84
#